data_AF-A0A0G1VYJ3-F1
#
_entry.id   AF-A0A0G1VYJ3-F1
#
_cell.length_a   1.000
_cell.length_b   1.000
_cell.length_c   1.000
_cell.angle_alpha   90.00
_cell.angle_beta   90.00
_cell.angle_gamma   90.00
#
_symmetry.space_group_name_H-M   'P 1'
#
loop_
_entity.id
_entity.type
_entity.pdbx_description
1 polymer ?
#
loop_
_entity_poly.entity_id
_entity_poly.type
_entity_poly.pdbx_seq_one_letter_code
_entity_poly.pdbx_strand_id
1 'polypeptide(L)'
;MAVTDLIRHNSRYPGVYRQWLQDHYHTDIFYLFPTIAYDIALQGLNRGIFYADPHPGNIKLLPDNRYAYIDFGIVGSAPENALLYYELVSAFSKKASDMDMAKIGRSFLEWGAADFLEAADTFDDYFSHNRQSLTRMITEKYQSILETKRDEFGAFDEEENFSQLCFDIVSSGSLLHVKVPPAFLASLKTMIVFKSWVTYLEPHYHFMRNTYQRILEDV
;
A
#
# COMPACT_ATOMS: atom_id res chain seq x y z
N MET A 1 -6.05 -16.20 -21.05
CA MET A 1 -5.01 -17.02 -20.41
C MET A 1 -4.91 -16.69 -18.92
N ALA A 2 -4.66 -17.66 -18.02
CA ALA A 2 -4.40 -17.34 -16.61
C ALA A 2 -2.99 -16.75 -16.42
N VAL A 3 -2.77 -15.88 -15.43
CA VAL A 3 -1.42 -15.33 -15.18
C VAL A 3 -0.43 -16.43 -14.78
N THR A 4 -0.87 -17.52 -14.15
CA THR A 4 -0.02 -18.70 -13.93
C THR A 4 0.54 -19.31 -15.22
N ASP A 5 -0.26 -19.32 -16.30
CA ASP A 5 0.20 -19.83 -17.59
C ASP A 5 1.19 -18.86 -18.23
N LEU A 6 0.99 -17.55 -18.04
CA LEU A 6 1.95 -16.53 -18.45
C LEU A 6 3.30 -16.69 -17.74
N ILE A 7 3.28 -16.89 -16.42
CA ILE A 7 4.47 -17.14 -15.61
C ILE A 7 5.21 -18.37 -16.13
N ARG A 8 4.50 -19.48 -16.37
CA ARG A 8 5.09 -20.70 -16.96
C ARG A 8 5.68 -20.45 -18.35
N HIS A 9 4.99 -19.65 -19.18
CA HIS A 9 5.50 -19.27 -20.50
C HIS A 9 6.81 -18.48 -20.37
N ASN A 10 6.88 -17.48 -19.48
CA ASN A 10 8.10 -16.71 -19.23
C ASN A 10 9.24 -17.59 -18.67
N SER A 11 8.95 -18.54 -17.79
CA SER A 11 9.97 -19.48 -17.29
C SER A 11 10.56 -20.35 -18.41
N ARG A 12 9.77 -20.68 -19.43
CA ARG A 12 10.21 -21.50 -20.57
C ARG A 12 10.88 -20.67 -21.68
N TYR A 13 10.39 -19.44 -21.89
CA TYR A 13 10.85 -18.50 -22.91
C TYR A 13 11.02 -17.09 -22.31
N PRO A 14 12.11 -16.85 -21.55
CA PRO A 14 12.31 -15.59 -20.85
C PRO A 14 12.32 -14.38 -21.79
N GLY A 15 11.57 -13.35 -21.44
CA GLY A 15 11.55 -12.06 -22.16
C GLY A 15 10.74 -12.04 -23.46
N VAL A 16 10.25 -13.18 -23.96
CA VAL A 16 9.48 -13.26 -25.22
C VAL A 16 7.96 -13.16 -24.99
N TYR A 17 7.52 -13.35 -23.75
CA TYR A 17 6.10 -13.42 -23.41
C TYR A 17 5.32 -12.13 -23.75
N ARG A 18 5.97 -10.96 -23.72
CA ARG A 18 5.33 -9.67 -24.05
C ARG A 18 4.89 -9.65 -25.50
N GLN A 19 5.82 -9.98 -26.41
CA GLN A 19 5.51 -10.06 -27.85
C GLN A 19 4.44 -11.13 -28.10
N TRP A 20 4.55 -12.27 -27.43
CA TRP A 20 3.55 -13.33 -27.54
C TRP A 20 2.15 -12.88 -27.12
N LEU A 21 2.02 -12.15 -26.00
CA LEU A 21 0.76 -11.56 -25.56
C LEU A 21 0.22 -10.55 -26.56
N GLN A 22 1.08 -9.70 -27.13
CA GLN A 22 0.69 -8.74 -28.15
C GLN A 22 0.15 -9.44 -29.41
N ASP A 23 0.82 -10.49 -29.87
CA ASP A 23 0.49 -11.19 -31.11
C ASP A 23 -0.81 -12.03 -30.99
N HIS A 24 -1.02 -12.66 -29.83
CA HIS A 24 -2.11 -13.63 -29.64
C HIS A 24 -3.32 -13.07 -28.89
N TYR A 25 -3.12 -12.03 -28.08
CA TYR A 25 -4.16 -11.42 -27.25
C TYR A 25 -4.29 -9.92 -27.48
N HIS A 26 -3.48 -9.27 -28.33
CA HIS A 26 -3.52 -7.81 -28.54
C HIS A 26 -3.47 -7.04 -27.21
N THR A 27 -2.58 -7.50 -26.33
CA THR A 27 -2.60 -7.14 -24.92
C THR A 27 -1.23 -6.67 -24.45
N ASP A 28 -1.23 -5.50 -23.80
CA ASP A 28 -0.07 -4.85 -23.20
C ASP A 28 -0.12 -4.96 -21.67
N ILE A 29 0.91 -5.61 -21.11
CA ILE A 29 1.06 -5.77 -19.67
C ILE A 29 1.33 -4.45 -18.95
N PHE A 30 1.92 -3.46 -19.63
CA PHE A 30 2.18 -2.13 -19.07
C PHE A 30 0.92 -1.28 -18.95
N TYR A 31 -0.15 -1.67 -19.66
CA TYR A 31 -1.49 -1.14 -19.43
C TYR A 31 -2.23 -1.95 -18.37
N LEU A 32 -2.19 -3.28 -18.47
CA LEU A 32 -3.00 -4.16 -17.63
C LEU A 32 -2.58 -4.20 -16.16
N PHE A 33 -1.28 -4.32 -15.86
CA PHE A 33 -0.85 -4.46 -14.47
C PHE A 33 -1.17 -3.23 -13.62
N PRO A 34 -0.92 -1.98 -14.09
CA PRO A 34 -1.40 -0.80 -13.37
C PRO A 34 -2.91 -0.74 -13.25
N THR A 35 -3.66 -1.18 -14.28
CA THR A 35 -5.12 -1.18 -14.25
C THR A 35 -5.67 -2.13 -13.19
N ILE A 36 -5.10 -3.33 -13.07
CA ILE A 36 -5.50 -4.29 -12.04
C ILE A 36 -5.16 -3.76 -10.65
N ALA A 37 -3.95 -3.22 -10.44
CA ALA A 37 -3.57 -2.62 -9.17
C ALA A 37 -4.47 -1.43 -8.79
N TYR A 38 -4.78 -0.57 -9.76
CA TYR A 38 -5.71 0.54 -9.63
C TYR A 38 -7.07 0.03 -9.14
N ASP A 39 -7.64 -0.96 -9.82
CA ASP A 39 -8.97 -1.47 -9.50
C ASP A 39 -9.04 -2.09 -8.10
N ILE A 40 -8.01 -2.82 -7.65
CA ILE A 40 -7.98 -3.39 -6.30
C ILE A 40 -7.86 -2.30 -5.23
N ALA A 41 -6.94 -1.34 -5.42
CA ALA A 41 -6.72 -0.28 -4.43
C ALA A 41 -7.90 0.72 -4.36
N LEU A 42 -8.54 1.03 -5.50
CA LEU A 42 -9.75 1.86 -5.55
C LEU A 42 -10.91 1.22 -4.79
N GLN A 43 -11.08 -0.11 -4.87
CA GLN A 43 -12.11 -0.81 -4.09
C GLN A 43 -11.94 -0.56 -2.59
N GLY A 44 -10.69 -0.65 -2.10
CA GLY A 44 -10.38 -0.39 -0.69
C GLY A 44 -10.81 1.01 -0.23
N LEU A 45 -10.59 2.03 -1.06
CA LEU A 45 -10.96 3.41 -0.72
C LEU A 45 -12.46 3.70 -0.88
N ASN A 46 -13.10 3.20 -1.95
CA ASN A 46 -14.45 3.62 -2.34
C ASN A 46 -15.57 2.66 -1.96
N ARG A 47 -15.26 1.40 -1.63
CA ARG A 47 -16.26 0.35 -1.41
C ARG A 47 -16.25 -0.22 0.01
N GLY A 48 -15.26 0.10 0.83
CA GLY A 48 -15.10 -0.47 2.18
C GLY A 48 -14.69 -1.96 2.18
N ILE A 49 -14.57 -2.57 1.00
CA ILE A 49 -14.13 -3.94 0.77
C ILE A 49 -13.24 -3.97 -0.47
N PHE A 50 -12.34 -4.94 -0.57
CA PHE A 50 -11.48 -5.11 -1.74
C PHE A 50 -11.23 -6.59 -2.06
N TYR A 51 -10.95 -6.86 -3.31
CA TYR A 51 -10.47 -8.17 -3.75
C TYR A 51 -9.12 -8.50 -3.11
N ALA A 52 -9.08 -9.51 -2.23
CA ALA A 52 -7.94 -9.70 -1.32
C ALA A 52 -7.00 -10.85 -1.72
N ASP A 53 -7.28 -11.59 -2.79
CA ASP A 53 -6.45 -12.71 -3.25
C ASP A 53 -5.98 -12.58 -4.72
N PRO A 54 -5.03 -11.67 -5.00
CA PRO A 54 -4.49 -11.45 -6.34
C PRO A 54 -3.47 -12.52 -6.73
N HIS A 55 -3.70 -13.77 -6.32
CA HIS A 55 -2.91 -14.91 -6.76
C HIS A 55 -3.01 -15.02 -8.29
N PRO A 56 -1.90 -15.29 -9.01
CA PRO A 56 -1.89 -15.30 -10.47
C PRO A 56 -2.82 -16.36 -11.08
N GLY A 57 -3.21 -17.38 -10.31
CA GLY A 57 -4.20 -18.37 -10.75
C GLY A 57 -5.61 -17.80 -10.87
N ASN A 58 -5.92 -16.76 -10.10
CA ASN A 58 -7.26 -16.18 -10.01
C ASN A 58 -7.47 -15.00 -10.96
N ILE A 59 -6.43 -14.64 -11.72
CA ILE A 59 -6.48 -13.55 -12.71
C ILE A 59 -6.31 -14.13 -14.10
N LYS A 60 -7.28 -13.86 -14.98
CA LYS A 60 -7.18 -14.15 -16.41
C LYS A 60 -6.94 -12.89 -17.21
N LEU A 61 -5.94 -12.94 -18.08
CA LEU A 61 -5.74 -11.98 -19.15
C LEU A 61 -6.62 -12.38 -20.33
N LEU A 62 -7.40 -11.44 -20.83
CA LEU A 62 -8.32 -11.58 -21.95
C LEU A 62 -7.82 -10.73 -23.12
N PRO A 63 -8.26 -11.00 -24.36
CA PRO A 63 -7.88 -10.18 -25.50
C PRO A 63 -8.28 -8.72 -25.33
N ASP A 64 -7.49 -7.84 -25.94
CA ASP A 64 -7.70 -6.40 -26.02
C ASP A 64 -7.63 -5.70 -24.66
N ASN A 65 -6.54 -5.95 -23.90
CA ASN A 65 -6.26 -5.29 -22.62
C ASN A 65 -7.31 -5.52 -21.52
N ARG A 66 -8.11 -6.59 -21.62
CA ARG A 66 -9.11 -6.95 -20.62
C ARG A 66 -8.56 -7.98 -19.65
N TYR A 67 -9.17 -8.04 -18.47
CA TYR A 67 -8.87 -9.06 -17.49
C TYR A 67 -10.15 -9.50 -16.76
N ALA A 68 -10.07 -10.63 -16.06
CA ALA A 68 -11.14 -11.13 -15.22
C ALA A 68 -10.59 -11.78 -13.95
N TYR A 69 -11.21 -11.48 -12.81
CA TYR A 69 -11.10 -12.30 -11.61
C TYR A 69 -11.98 -13.53 -11.77
N ILE A 70 -11.44 -14.72 -11.50
CA ILE A 70 -12.17 -15.98 -11.67
C ILE A 70 -12.52 -16.66 -10.35
N ASP A 71 -11.96 -16.19 -9.25
CA ASP A 71 -12.28 -16.60 -7.89
C ASP A 71 -12.56 -15.33 -7.08
N PHE A 72 -13.60 -15.36 -6.24
CA PHE A 72 -14.00 -14.26 -5.35
C PHE A 72 -14.12 -14.73 -3.90
N GLY A 73 -13.57 -15.91 -3.56
CA GLY A 73 -13.70 -16.53 -2.24
C GLY A 73 -13.00 -15.78 -1.11
N ILE A 74 -12.06 -14.88 -1.43
CA ILE A 74 -11.31 -14.09 -0.46
C ILE A 74 -11.50 -12.59 -0.75
N VAL A 75 -12.29 -11.95 0.09
CA VAL A 75 -12.54 -10.50 0.10
C VAL A 75 -12.03 -9.94 1.42
N GLY A 76 -11.33 -8.81 1.35
CA GLY A 76 -10.81 -8.09 2.51
C GLY A 76 -11.71 -6.90 2.86
N SER A 77 -11.77 -6.55 4.14
CA SER A 77 -12.41 -5.31 4.59
C SER A 77 -11.37 -4.20 4.59
N ALA A 78 -11.74 -3.04 4.06
CA ALA A 78 -10.89 -1.85 4.12
C ALA A 78 -10.69 -1.39 5.58
N PRO A 79 -9.62 -0.63 5.88
CA PRO A 79 -9.49 0.01 7.18
C PRO A 79 -10.71 0.87 7.52
N GLU A 80 -11.21 0.77 8.76
CA GLU A 80 -12.46 1.44 9.17
C GLU A 80 -12.39 2.97 9.04
N ASN A 81 -11.23 3.57 9.30
CA ASN A 81 -11.01 4.99 9.11
C ASN A 81 -10.52 5.29 7.69
N ALA A 82 -11.46 5.61 6.80
CA ALA A 82 -11.18 5.90 5.39
C ALA A 82 -10.22 7.09 5.19
N LEU A 83 -10.26 8.10 6.06
CA LEU A 83 -9.38 9.27 5.97
C LEU A 83 -7.92 8.88 6.24
N LEU A 84 -7.67 8.10 7.28
CA LEU A 84 -6.32 7.61 7.59
C LEU A 84 -5.80 6.67 6.51
N TYR A 85 -6.69 5.86 5.91
CA TYR A 85 -6.32 5.02 4.78
C TYR A 85 -5.95 5.84 3.54
N TYR A 86 -6.73 6.88 3.24
CA TYR A 86 -6.42 7.83 2.19
C TYR A 86 -5.06 8.51 2.41
N GLU A 87 -4.77 8.96 3.63
CA GLU A 87 -3.48 9.60 3.96
C GLU A 87 -2.30 8.63 3.76
N LEU A 88 -2.46 7.34 4.07
CA LEU A 88 -1.42 6.33 3.76
C LEU A 88 -1.25 6.09 2.25
N VAL A 89 -2.35 6.00 1.50
CA VAL A 89 -2.28 5.90 0.03
C VAL A 89 -1.63 7.15 -0.56
N SER A 90 -1.90 8.34 0.00
CA SER A 90 -1.24 9.59 -0.36
C SER A 90 0.24 9.63 0.02
N ALA A 91 0.66 8.93 1.06
CA ALA A 91 2.08 8.79 1.35
C ALA A 91 2.76 7.91 0.29
N PHE A 92 2.15 6.78 -0.06
CA PHE A 92 2.67 5.84 -1.06
C PHE A 92 2.74 6.39 -2.48
N SER A 93 1.98 7.45 -2.79
CA SER A 93 2.04 8.15 -4.07
C SER A 93 3.23 9.12 -4.19
N LYS A 94 4.00 9.34 -3.11
CA LYS A 94 5.08 10.33 -3.03
C LYS A 94 6.46 9.70 -2.87
N LYS A 95 7.51 10.48 -3.15
CA LYS A 95 8.89 10.13 -2.77
C LYS A 95 9.09 10.27 -1.28
N ALA A 96 10.02 9.51 -0.72
CA ALA A 96 10.36 9.61 0.71
C ALA A 96 10.77 11.04 1.10
N SER A 97 11.40 11.78 0.18
CA SER A 97 11.72 13.21 0.32
C SER A 97 10.49 14.10 0.47
N ASP A 98 9.37 13.74 -0.17
CA ASP A 98 8.17 14.57 -0.30
C ASP A 98 7.04 14.12 0.63
N MET A 99 7.24 13.01 1.33
CA MET A 99 6.32 12.48 2.34
C MET A 99 6.26 13.41 3.56
N ASP A 100 5.04 13.66 4.04
CA ASP A 100 4.77 14.39 5.27
C ASP A 100 4.83 13.42 6.45
N MET A 101 5.99 13.33 7.11
CA MET A 101 6.22 12.40 8.22
C MET A 101 5.36 12.76 9.45
N ALA A 102 4.93 14.01 9.59
CA ALA A 102 4.04 14.42 10.66
C ALA A 102 2.65 13.79 10.46
N LYS A 103 2.11 13.88 9.24
CA LYS A 103 0.84 13.24 8.88
C LYS A 103 0.91 11.72 8.95
N ILE A 104 1.97 11.13 8.41
CA ILE A 104 2.18 9.67 8.46
C ILE A 104 2.28 9.22 9.91
N GLY A 105 3.13 9.86 10.71
CA GLY A 105 3.31 9.52 12.12
C GLY A 105 2.01 9.63 12.91
N ARG A 106 1.25 10.71 12.71
CA ARG A 106 -0.07 10.86 13.32
C ARG A 106 -1.02 9.75 12.90
N SER A 107 -1.11 9.44 11.61
CA SER A 107 -1.99 8.40 11.09
C SER A 107 -1.67 7.02 11.69
N PHE A 108 -0.38 6.69 11.80
CA PHE A 108 0.06 5.46 12.44
C PHE A 108 -0.18 5.44 13.95
N LEU A 109 -0.08 6.57 14.65
CA LEU A 109 -0.45 6.63 16.08
C LEU A 109 -1.96 6.48 16.29
N GLU A 110 -2.77 7.21 15.52
CA GLU A 110 -4.24 7.14 15.60
C GLU A 110 -4.76 5.73 15.29
N TRP A 111 -4.10 5.00 14.39
CA TRP A 111 -4.47 3.61 14.11
C TRP A 111 -3.84 2.57 15.02
N GLY A 112 -2.55 2.70 15.31
CA GLY A 112 -1.77 1.67 15.96
C GLY A 112 -1.70 1.78 17.46
N ALA A 113 -2.04 2.95 18.00
CA ALA A 113 -1.95 3.29 19.42
C ALA A 113 -3.16 4.14 19.87
N ALA A 114 -4.35 3.90 19.30
CA ALA A 114 -5.57 4.66 19.58
C ALA A 114 -5.85 4.78 21.09
N ASP A 115 -5.88 3.65 21.82
CA ASP A 115 -6.11 3.63 23.26
C ASP A 115 -5.07 4.45 24.04
N PHE A 116 -3.82 4.48 23.56
CA PHE A 116 -2.74 5.23 24.20
C PHE A 116 -2.89 6.73 23.95
N LEU A 117 -3.29 7.13 22.74
CA LEU A 117 -3.61 8.52 22.44
C LEU A 117 -4.85 8.99 23.21
N GLU A 118 -5.90 8.18 23.29
CA GLU A 118 -7.11 8.49 24.06
C GLU A 118 -6.79 8.67 25.56
N ALA A 119 -5.92 7.82 26.11
CA ALA A 119 -5.43 7.99 27.46
C ALA A 119 -4.67 9.32 27.63
N ALA A 120 -3.79 9.67 26.69
CA ALA A 120 -3.05 10.92 26.72
C ALA A 120 -3.96 12.15 26.60
N ASP A 121 -4.97 12.09 25.73
CA ASP A 121 -5.99 13.13 25.59
C ASP A 121 -6.79 13.32 26.88
N THR A 122 -7.17 12.22 27.53
CA THR A 122 -7.83 12.26 28.84
C THR A 122 -6.93 12.91 29.90
N PHE A 123 -5.62 12.64 29.91
CA PHE A 123 -4.72 13.35 30.82
C PHE A 123 -4.68 14.86 30.52
N ASP A 124 -4.67 15.23 29.24
CA ASP A 124 -4.66 16.64 28.84
C ASP A 124 -5.93 17.37 29.29
N ASP A 125 -7.11 16.76 29.12
CA ASP A 125 -8.39 17.36 29.53
C ASP A 125 -8.48 17.66 31.04
N TYR A 126 -7.86 16.81 31.88
CA TYR A 126 -7.96 16.92 33.34
C TYR A 126 -6.79 17.64 34.01
N PHE A 127 -5.59 17.59 33.41
CA PHE A 127 -4.36 18.04 34.06
C PHE A 127 -3.60 19.13 33.30
N SER A 128 -3.88 19.36 32.01
CA SER A 128 -3.08 20.31 31.23
C SER A 128 -3.37 21.77 31.60
N HIS A 129 -2.34 22.45 32.11
CA HIS A 129 -2.35 23.89 32.32
C HIS A 129 -1.69 24.58 31.12
N ASN A 130 -2.47 24.88 30.07
CA ASN A 130 -2.21 25.83 28.96
C ASN A 130 -0.84 25.84 28.22
N ARG A 131 0.13 24.96 28.54
CA ARG A 131 1.48 24.99 27.95
C ARG A 131 2.10 23.63 27.64
N GLN A 132 1.52 22.52 28.08
CA GLN A 132 2.04 21.17 27.84
C GLN A 132 0.87 20.22 27.60
N SER A 133 0.72 19.77 26.34
CA SER A 133 -0.22 18.69 25.96
C SER A 133 0.60 17.42 25.75
N LEU A 134 0.28 16.38 26.50
CA LEU A 134 0.87 15.05 26.40
C LEU A 134 0.65 14.45 25.02
N THR A 135 -0.56 14.57 24.47
CA THR A 135 -0.86 14.11 23.10
C THR A 135 0.01 14.81 22.07
N ARG A 136 0.16 16.13 22.20
CA ARG A 136 1.04 16.91 21.33
C ARG A 136 2.49 16.46 21.47
N MET A 137 2.99 16.29 22.70
CA MET A 137 4.37 15.83 22.94
C MET A 137 4.64 14.44 22.36
N ILE A 138 3.69 13.49 22.50
CA ILE A 138 3.80 12.15 21.92
C ILE A 138 3.86 12.23 20.39
N THR A 139 2.96 13.00 19.80
CA THR A 139 2.88 13.16 18.34
C THR A 139 4.14 13.81 17.77
N GLU A 140 4.60 14.92 18.38
CA GLU A 140 5.83 15.62 17.99
C GLU A 140 7.07 14.73 18.18
N LYS A 141 7.11 13.92 19.25
CA LYS A 141 8.19 12.97 19.49
C LYS A 141 8.24 11.90 18.41
N TYR A 142 7.11 11.31 18.04
CA TYR A 142 7.07 10.28 17.01
C TYR A 142 7.43 10.84 15.63
N GLN A 143 6.88 12.00 15.28
CA GLN A 143 7.27 12.73 14.08
C GLN A 143 8.78 12.95 14.02
N SER A 144 9.39 13.45 15.10
CA SER A 144 10.83 13.67 15.17
C SER A 144 11.62 12.38 14.93
N ILE A 145 11.17 11.24 15.45
CA ILE A 145 11.81 9.94 15.19
C ILE A 145 11.72 9.58 13.71
N LEU A 146 10.55 9.70 13.10
CA LEU A 146 10.38 9.40 11.67
C LEU A 146 11.24 10.30 10.78
N GLU A 147 11.34 11.59 11.11
CA GLU A 147 12.21 12.52 10.38
C GLU A 147 13.68 12.13 10.44
N THR A 148 14.18 11.65 11.60
CA THR A 148 15.58 11.19 11.69
C THR A 148 15.89 9.98 10.81
N LYS A 149 14.86 9.25 10.36
CA LYS A 149 14.99 8.07 9.50
C LYS A 149 14.58 8.31 8.05
N ARG A 150 14.29 9.56 7.67
CA ARG A 150 13.86 9.90 6.30
C ARG A 150 14.82 9.36 5.24
N ASP A 151 16.11 9.43 5.49
CA ASP A 151 17.14 8.93 4.56
C ASP A 151 17.11 7.39 4.44
N GLU A 152 16.81 6.67 5.53
CA GLU A 152 16.62 5.21 5.52
C GLU A 152 15.40 4.83 4.66
N PHE A 153 14.36 5.68 4.68
CA PHE A 153 13.19 5.52 3.81
C PHE A 153 13.51 5.83 2.34
N GLY A 154 14.66 6.41 2.00
CA GLY A 154 15.06 6.64 0.61
C GLY A 154 15.20 5.35 -0.21
N ALA A 155 15.56 4.23 0.43
CA ALA A 155 15.65 2.92 -0.23
C ALA A 155 14.29 2.43 -0.76
N PHE A 156 13.18 2.92 -0.20
CA PHE A 156 11.85 2.64 -0.73
C PHE A 156 11.65 3.23 -2.13
N ASP A 157 12.34 4.32 -2.48
CA ASP A 157 12.02 5.05 -3.69
C ASP A 157 12.35 4.31 -4.98
N GLU A 158 13.44 3.54 -4.98
CA GLU A 158 13.89 2.79 -6.15
C GLU A 158 13.06 1.52 -6.36
N GLU A 159 12.83 0.75 -5.29
CA GLU A 159 12.18 -0.55 -5.40
C GLU A 159 10.66 -0.49 -5.20
N GLU A 160 10.10 0.64 -4.77
CA GLU A 160 8.71 0.79 -4.30
C GLU A 160 8.37 -0.23 -3.19
N ASN A 161 9.28 -0.48 -2.25
CA ASN A 161 9.08 -1.50 -1.21
C ASN A 161 8.17 -0.99 -0.07
N PHE A 162 6.86 -0.85 -0.35
CA PHE A 162 5.86 -0.35 0.60
C PHE A 162 5.80 -1.15 1.90
N SER A 163 6.09 -2.45 1.82
CA SER A 163 6.08 -3.34 2.99
C SER A 163 7.17 -2.95 3.98
N GLN A 164 8.40 -2.75 3.49
CA GLN A 164 9.53 -2.34 4.29
C GLN A 164 9.29 -0.96 4.89
N LEU A 165 8.82 0.01 4.08
CA LEU A 165 8.46 1.34 4.57
C LEU A 165 7.45 1.29 5.74
N CYS A 166 6.39 0.48 5.62
CA CYS A 166 5.43 0.30 6.71
C CYS A 166 6.07 -0.28 7.96
N PHE A 167 6.91 -1.31 7.82
CA PHE A 167 7.61 -1.91 8.95
C PHE A 167 8.59 -0.94 9.60
N ASP A 168 9.28 -0.11 8.81
CA ASP A 168 10.21 0.88 9.34
C ASP A 168 9.48 1.98 10.11
N ILE A 169 8.33 2.47 9.62
CA ILE A 169 7.49 3.43 10.34
C ILE A 169 7.02 2.84 11.68
N VAL A 170 6.47 1.62 11.66
CA VAL A 170 5.93 0.95 12.86
C VAL A 170 7.03 0.64 13.87
N SER A 171 8.16 0.09 13.42
CA SER A 171 9.29 -0.25 14.30
C SER A 171 9.94 0.98 14.94
N SER A 172 9.90 2.12 14.24
CA SER A 172 10.31 3.42 14.78
C SER A 172 9.42 3.90 15.94
N GLY A 173 8.17 3.42 15.99
CA GLY A 173 7.21 3.67 17.06
C GLY A 173 7.18 2.58 18.14
N SER A 174 8.17 1.68 18.19
CA SER A 174 8.18 0.53 19.12
C SER A 174 8.05 0.93 20.59
N LEU A 175 8.64 2.06 21.01
CA LEU A 175 8.49 2.63 22.35
C LEU A 175 7.07 3.11 22.66
N LEU A 176 6.28 3.40 21.62
CA LEU A 176 4.89 3.85 21.71
C LEU A 176 3.90 2.71 21.45
N HIS A 177 4.39 1.46 21.31
CA HIS A 177 3.60 0.26 21.05
C HIS A 177 2.64 0.38 19.85
N VAL A 178 3.02 1.15 18.83
CA VAL A 178 2.24 1.29 17.59
C VAL A 178 2.05 -0.08 16.92
N LYS A 179 0.81 -0.47 16.67
CA LYS A 179 0.43 -1.70 15.98
C LYS A 179 -0.05 -1.44 14.56
N VAL A 180 0.02 -2.45 13.71
CA VAL A 180 -0.58 -2.42 12.37
C VAL A 180 -2.01 -2.93 12.47
N PRO A 181 -3.03 -2.16 12.05
CA PRO A 181 -4.40 -2.64 12.01
C PRO A 181 -4.55 -3.86 11.09
N PRO A 182 -5.32 -4.91 11.48
CA PRO A 182 -5.49 -6.11 10.67
C PRO A 182 -6.00 -5.83 9.24
N ALA A 183 -6.97 -4.92 9.10
CA ALA A 183 -7.55 -4.54 7.81
C ALA A 183 -6.51 -3.86 6.89
N PHE A 184 -5.68 -2.98 7.45
CA PHE A 184 -4.59 -2.36 6.70
C PHE A 184 -3.54 -3.39 6.28
N LEU A 185 -3.15 -4.29 7.19
CA LEU A 185 -2.22 -5.38 6.88
C LEU A 185 -2.76 -6.29 5.77
N ALA A 186 -4.06 -6.58 5.77
CA ALA A 186 -4.70 -7.34 4.70
C ALA A 186 -4.58 -6.62 3.35
N SER A 187 -4.88 -5.30 3.32
CA SER A 187 -4.77 -4.49 2.09
C SER A 187 -3.34 -4.44 1.56
N LEU A 188 -2.37 -4.29 2.47
CA LEU A 188 -0.95 -4.25 2.14
C LEU A 188 -0.49 -5.61 1.61
N LYS A 189 -0.90 -6.71 2.25
CA LYS A 189 -0.59 -8.07 1.81
C LYS A 189 -1.11 -8.35 0.40
N THR A 190 -2.34 -7.92 0.09
CA THR A 190 -2.92 -8.05 -1.25
C THR A 190 -2.04 -7.35 -2.28
N MET A 191 -1.62 -6.11 -2.04
CA MET A 191 -0.71 -5.40 -2.96
C MET A 191 0.68 -6.05 -3.05
N ILE A 192 1.22 -6.57 -1.94
CA ILE A 192 2.50 -7.30 -1.94
C ILE A 192 2.42 -8.56 -2.80
N VAL A 193 1.36 -9.36 -2.65
CA VAL A 193 1.18 -10.59 -3.45
C VAL A 193 1.07 -10.25 -4.93
N PHE A 194 0.26 -9.23 -5.27
CA PHE A 194 0.13 -8.76 -6.64
C PHE A 194 1.48 -8.32 -7.22
N LYS A 195 2.16 -7.42 -6.50
CA LYS A 195 3.46 -6.90 -6.92
C LYS A 195 4.52 -7.99 -7.05
N SER A 196 4.53 -8.99 -6.16
CA SER A 196 5.54 -10.06 -6.16
C SER A 196 5.62 -10.80 -7.49
N TRP A 197 4.49 -11.21 -8.06
CA TRP A 197 4.51 -11.91 -9.35
C TRP A 197 4.65 -10.94 -10.54
N VAL A 198 4.24 -9.68 -10.40
CA VAL A 198 4.56 -8.66 -11.43
C VAL A 198 6.06 -8.44 -11.49
N THR A 199 6.74 -8.27 -10.35
CA THR A 199 8.20 -8.16 -10.28
C THR A 199 8.91 -9.42 -10.78
N TYR A 200 8.32 -10.60 -10.61
CA TYR A 200 8.86 -11.83 -11.22
C TYR A 200 8.84 -11.77 -12.76
N LEU A 201 7.79 -11.22 -13.36
CA LEU A 201 7.67 -11.06 -14.81
C LEU A 201 8.48 -9.87 -15.32
N GLU A 202 8.51 -8.79 -14.54
CA GLU A 202 9.04 -7.46 -14.86
C GLU A 202 9.83 -6.87 -13.69
N PRO A 203 11.10 -7.28 -13.48
CA PRO A 203 11.88 -6.90 -12.30
C PRO A 203 12.13 -5.39 -12.16
N HIS A 204 12.16 -4.66 -13.27
CA HIS A 204 12.46 -3.23 -13.32
C HIS A 204 11.21 -2.36 -13.56
N TYR A 205 10.02 -2.94 -13.47
CA TYR A 205 8.78 -2.20 -13.70
C TYR A 205 8.18 -1.72 -12.39
N HIS A 206 8.38 -0.43 -12.13
CA HIS A 206 7.91 0.29 -10.94
C HIS A 206 6.74 1.19 -11.35
N PHE A 207 5.52 0.80 -10.99
CA PHE A 207 4.28 1.46 -11.42
C PHE A 207 3.31 1.72 -10.27
N MET A 208 3.58 1.19 -9.08
CA MET A 208 2.62 1.24 -7.97
C MET A 208 2.44 2.67 -7.48
N ARG A 209 3.51 3.47 -7.42
CA ARG A 209 3.43 4.88 -7.03
C ARG A 209 2.54 5.68 -7.97
N ASN A 210 2.74 5.53 -9.28
CA ASN A 210 1.90 6.20 -10.30
C ASN A 210 0.45 5.70 -10.24
N THR A 211 0.26 4.42 -9.89
CA THR A 211 -1.08 3.85 -9.67
C THR A 211 -1.77 4.53 -8.49
N TYR A 212 -1.07 4.69 -7.36
CA TYR A 212 -1.61 5.43 -6.21
C TYR A 212 -1.85 6.91 -6.52
N GLN A 213 -0.99 7.57 -7.30
CA GLN A 213 -1.23 8.94 -7.75
C GLN A 213 -2.54 9.05 -8.54
N ARG A 214 -2.74 8.18 -9.53
CA ARG A 214 -3.97 8.14 -10.33
C ARG A 214 -5.22 7.90 -9.48
N ILE A 215 -5.15 7.01 -8.50
CA ILE A 215 -6.29 6.76 -7.59
C ILE A 215 -6.68 8.03 -6.85
N LEU A 216 -5.71 8.79 -6.35
CA LEU A 216 -5.97 10.03 -5.59
C LEU A 216 -6.54 11.17 -6.45
N GLU A 217 -6.37 11.10 -7.77
CA GLU A 217 -7.01 12.04 -8.71
C GLU A 217 -8.49 11.71 -8.95
N ASP A 218 -8.88 10.44 -8.77
CA ASP A 218 -10.20 9.92 -9.07
C ASP A 218 -11.14 9.81 -7.85
N VAL A 219 -10.64 10.06 -6.63
CA VAL A 219 -11.35 9.89 -5.34
C VAL A 219 -11.59 11.22 -4.65
#